data_AF-A0A8W4FEJ7-F1
#
_entry.id   AF-A0A8W4FEJ7-F1
#
_cell.length_a   1.000
_cell.length_b   1.000
_cell.length_c   1.000
_cell.angle_alpha   90.00
_cell.angle_beta   90.00
_cell.angle_gamma   90.00
#
_symmetry.space_group_name_H-M   'P 1'
#
loop_
_entity.id
_entity.type
_entity.pdbx_description
1 polymer ?
#
loop_
_entity_poly.entity_id
_entity_poly.type
_entity_poly.pdbx_seq_one_letter_code
_entity_poly.pdbx_strand_id
1 'polypeptide(L)'
;MEFHSARQAVLQLLNTVAPADLPALLQWMRTTRDFDEFTQDNNDIMLKNIAEDLRNCLPLETMLSSEQLALQKIQQQPEPTVHVDAFLYDEDFIDSLCEQGKMSRNYCMVCGSHQTAPLGFISHSFSLMELKFIYHHVLPDLSGKVLVDVGSRLGTVLYGGYLYSSASQLFGVELNGDFCQLQDMIIKKYQFTDRIKVPF
;
A
#
# COMPACT_ATOMS: atom_id res chain seq x y z
N MET A 1 15.96 13.86 -24.81
CA MET A 1 17.36 13.92 -24.36
C MET A 1 17.77 12.51 -24.00
N GLU A 2 18.89 12.00 -24.52
CA GLU A 2 19.37 10.64 -24.25
C GLU A 2 19.89 10.47 -22.81
N PHE A 3 19.87 9.24 -22.26
CA PHE A 3 20.24 8.96 -20.86
C PHE A 3 21.59 9.54 -20.45
N HIS A 4 22.61 9.39 -21.30
CA HIS A 4 23.94 9.92 -21.03
C HIS A 4 23.94 11.46 -20.89
N SER A 5 23.28 12.15 -21.83
CA SER A 5 23.16 13.61 -21.82
C SER A 5 22.32 14.09 -20.63
N ALA A 6 21.25 13.36 -20.28
CA ALA A 6 20.43 13.66 -19.11
C ALA A 6 21.21 13.52 -17.81
N ARG A 7 21.98 12.44 -17.65
CA ARG A 7 22.87 12.24 -16.50
C ARG A 7 23.90 13.36 -16.38
N GLN A 8 24.51 13.78 -17.48
CA GLN A 8 25.46 14.90 -17.47
C GLN A 8 24.78 16.22 -17.08
N ALA A 9 23.58 16.49 -17.60
CA ALA A 9 22.83 17.69 -17.24
C ALA A 9 22.48 17.74 -15.75
N VAL A 10 22.08 16.61 -15.15
CA VAL A 10 21.82 16.51 -13.70
C VAL A 10 23.09 16.79 -12.89
N LEU A 11 24.24 16.20 -13.28
CA LEU A 11 25.51 16.46 -12.59
C LEU A 11 25.96 17.92 -12.73
N GLN A 12 25.76 18.53 -13.90
CA GLN A 12 26.03 19.95 -14.11
C GLN A 12 25.14 20.83 -13.22
N LEU A 13 23.85 20.52 -13.13
CA LEU A 13 22.93 21.22 -12.24
C LEU A 13 23.39 21.13 -10.78
N LEU A 14 23.76 19.93 -10.31
CA LEU A 14 24.29 19.74 -8.95
C LEU A 14 25.55 20.58 -8.67
N ASN A 15 26.41 20.78 -9.67
CA ASN A 15 27.60 21.65 -9.51
C ASN A 15 27.27 23.15 -9.44
N THR A 16 26.05 23.56 -9.81
CA THR A 16 25.60 24.97 -9.69
C THR A 16 24.97 25.30 -8.34
N VAL A 17 24.65 24.27 -7.54
CA VAL A 17 24.04 24.43 -6.22
C VAL A 17 25.08 24.95 -5.23
N ALA A 18 24.67 25.88 -4.36
CA ALA A 18 25.55 26.42 -3.34
C ALA A 18 26.12 25.27 -2.47
N PRO A 19 27.43 25.26 -2.13
CA PRO A 19 28.04 24.17 -1.38
C PRO A 19 27.36 23.86 -0.04
N ALA A 20 26.73 24.88 0.58
CA ALA A 20 25.99 24.74 1.83
C ALA A 20 24.67 23.95 1.67
N ASP A 21 24.02 24.04 0.51
CA ASP A 21 22.71 23.42 0.25
C ASP A 21 22.83 22.04 -0.41
N LEU A 22 23.98 21.74 -1.03
CA LEU A 22 24.21 20.49 -1.74
C LEU A 22 23.94 19.23 -0.89
N PRO A 23 24.34 19.14 0.40
CA PRO A 23 24.01 17.97 1.23
C PRO A 23 22.51 17.78 1.43
N ALA A 24 21.75 18.86 1.65
CA ALA A 24 20.30 18.82 1.84
C ALA A 24 19.60 18.40 0.55
N LEU A 25 20.02 18.94 -0.60
CA LEU A 25 19.49 18.55 -1.90
C LEU A 25 19.75 17.07 -2.21
N LEU A 26 20.98 16.58 -1.98
CA LEU A 26 21.30 15.17 -2.21
C LEU A 26 20.52 14.25 -1.27
N GLN A 27 20.27 14.69 -0.04
CA GLN A 27 19.41 13.95 0.87
C GLN A 27 17.96 13.90 0.35
N TRP A 28 17.40 15.05 -0.05
CA TRP A 28 16.06 15.09 -0.66
C TRP A 28 15.98 14.21 -1.91
N MET A 29 16.94 14.26 -2.84
CA MET A 29 16.94 13.41 -4.04
C MET A 29 16.95 11.92 -3.72
N ARG A 30 17.53 11.52 -2.58
CA ARG A 30 17.58 10.10 -2.15
C ARG A 30 16.29 9.63 -1.49
N THR A 31 15.53 10.54 -0.90
CA THR A 31 14.37 10.19 -0.05
C THR A 31 13.04 10.72 -0.58
N THR A 32 13.05 11.55 -1.63
CA THR A 32 11.83 12.10 -2.21
C THR A 32 11.05 11.03 -2.96
N ARG A 33 9.71 11.14 -2.92
CA ARG A 33 8.78 10.37 -3.75
C ARG A 33 8.41 11.10 -5.04
N ASP A 34 8.88 12.33 -5.24
CA ASP A 34 8.56 13.14 -6.44
C ASP A 34 9.00 12.46 -7.74
N PHE A 35 10.00 11.57 -7.67
CA PHE A 35 10.45 10.82 -8.84
C PHE A 35 9.54 9.65 -9.21
N ASP A 36 8.70 9.19 -8.29
CA ASP A 36 7.83 8.03 -8.51
C ASP A 36 6.79 8.33 -9.59
N GLU A 37 6.36 9.59 -9.74
CA GLU A 37 5.48 10.05 -10.81
C GLU A 37 6.02 9.71 -12.21
N PHE A 38 7.34 9.75 -12.41
CA PHE A 38 7.98 9.41 -13.69
C PHE A 38 8.11 7.90 -13.92
N THR A 39 7.82 7.09 -12.92
CA THR A 39 7.94 5.62 -12.96
C THR A 39 6.60 4.91 -12.85
N GLN A 40 5.50 5.67 -12.84
CA GLN A 40 4.16 5.10 -12.86
C GLN A 40 3.93 4.36 -14.17
N ASP A 41 3.52 3.10 -14.04
CA ASP A 41 3.15 2.25 -15.17
C ASP A 41 1.67 1.83 -15.08
N ASN A 42 1.18 1.17 -16.13
CA ASN A 42 -0.21 0.72 -16.20
C ASN A 42 -0.57 -0.28 -15.09
N ASN A 43 0.40 -1.01 -14.55
CA ASN A 43 0.17 -1.95 -13.46
C ASN A 43 -0.11 -1.19 -12.16
N ASP A 44 0.60 -0.09 -11.90
CA ASP A 44 0.34 0.79 -10.75
C ASP A 44 -1.08 1.36 -10.80
N ILE A 45 -1.52 1.80 -11.98
CA ILE A 45 -2.88 2.31 -12.19
C ILE A 45 -3.91 1.21 -11.92
N MET A 46 -3.65 -0.02 -12.37
CA MET A 46 -4.55 -1.14 -12.14
C MET A 46 -4.66 -1.47 -10.64
N LEU A 47 -3.56 -1.47 -9.88
CA LEU A 47 -3.61 -1.64 -8.43
C LEU A 47 -4.37 -0.51 -7.72
N LYS A 48 -4.21 0.75 -8.17
CA LYS A 48 -4.99 1.89 -7.64
C LYS A 48 -6.50 1.71 -7.86
N ASN A 49 -6.90 1.21 -9.04
CA ASN A 49 -8.30 0.92 -9.34
C ASN A 49 -8.83 -0.24 -8.48
N ILE A 50 -8.03 -1.28 -8.25
CA ILE A 50 -8.38 -2.38 -7.34
C ILE A 50 -8.58 -1.84 -5.91
N ALA A 51 -7.70 -0.96 -5.44
CA ALA A 51 -7.85 -0.32 -4.14
C ALA A 51 -9.15 0.49 -4.06
N GLU A 52 -9.52 1.22 -5.11
CA GLU A 52 -10.79 1.94 -5.17
C GLU A 52 -12.01 1.01 -5.10
N ASP A 53 -11.99 -0.09 -5.85
CA ASP A 53 -13.06 -1.08 -5.82
C ASP A 53 -13.22 -1.71 -4.44
N LEU A 54 -12.12 -2.08 -3.80
CA LEU A 54 -12.12 -2.64 -2.44
C LEU A 54 -12.65 -1.63 -1.42
N ARG A 55 -12.27 -0.35 -1.51
CA ARG A 55 -12.80 0.73 -0.64
C ARG A 55 -14.32 0.85 -0.77
N ASN A 56 -14.88 0.65 -1.95
CA ASN A 56 -16.33 0.69 -2.16
C ASN A 56 -17.09 -0.50 -1.52
N CYS A 57 -16.38 -1.57 -1.18
CA CYS A 57 -16.93 -2.76 -0.54
C CYS A 57 -16.65 -2.85 0.97
N LEU A 58 -15.78 -1.99 1.50
CA LEU A 58 -15.26 -2.07 2.86
C LEU A 58 -15.69 -0.85 3.69
N PRO A 59 -15.84 -1.01 5.02
CA PRO A 59 -15.92 0.14 5.91
C PRO A 59 -14.59 0.90 5.92
N LEU A 60 -14.61 2.18 6.35
CA LEU A 60 -13.42 3.04 6.35
C LEU A 60 -12.29 2.46 7.21
N GLU A 61 -12.64 1.78 8.31
CA GLU A 61 -11.71 1.12 9.21
C GLU A 61 -11.11 -0.16 8.62
N THR A 62 -11.62 -0.62 7.47
CA THR A 62 -11.15 -1.81 6.73
C THR A 62 -11.19 -3.11 7.54
N MET A 63 -12.01 -3.13 8.57
CA MET A 63 -12.24 -4.30 9.43
C MET A 63 -13.64 -4.84 9.18
N LEU A 64 -13.73 -6.10 8.77
CA LEU A 64 -15.01 -6.78 8.60
C LEU A 64 -15.56 -7.21 9.96
N SER A 65 -16.88 -7.21 10.09
CA SER A 65 -17.56 -7.68 11.31
C SER A 65 -17.33 -9.17 11.58
N SER A 66 -16.95 -9.94 10.55
CA SER A 66 -16.55 -11.35 10.64
C SER A 66 -15.16 -11.56 11.26
N GLU A 67 -14.34 -10.51 11.40
CA GLU A 67 -13.03 -10.56 12.05
C GLU A 67 -13.11 -10.43 13.58
N GLN A 68 -14.06 -11.11 14.22
CA GLN A 68 -14.41 -10.93 15.64
C GLN A 68 -13.19 -11.04 16.60
N LEU A 69 -12.31 -12.02 16.38
CA LEU A 69 -11.11 -12.21 17.20
C LEU A 69 -10.09 -11.06 17.04
N ALA A 70 -9.94 -10.53 15.83
CA ALA A 70 -9.06 -9.39 15.58
C ALA A 70 -9.63 -8.12 16.22
N LEU A 71 -10.94 -7.88 16.05
CA LEU A 71 -11.66 -6.77 16.67
C LEU A 71 -11.54 -6.80 18.21
N GLN A 72 -11.68 -7.97 18.84
CA GLN A 72 -11.50 -8.12 20.29
C GLN A 72 -10.09 -7.76 20.74
N LYS A 73 -9.04 -8.18 20.00
CA LYS A 73 -7.65 -7.82 20.32
C LYS A 73 -7.38 -6.32 20.18
N ILE A 74 -7.99 -5.69 19.16
CA ILE A 74 -7.87 -4.25 18.94
C ILE A 74 -8.51 -3.48 20.10
N GLN A 75 -9.69 -3.91 20.57
CA GLN A 75 -10.38 -3.29 21.71
C GLN A 75 -9.60 -3.45 23.04
N GLN A 76 -8.67 -4.39 23.12
CA GLN A 76 -7.81 -4.61 24.29
C GLN A 76 -6.50 -3.80 24.23
N GLN A 77 -6.26 -3.04 23.16
CA GLN A 77 -5.09 -2.17 23.05
C GLN A 77 -5.15 -1.06 24.13
N PRO A 78 -4.06 -0.82 24.87
CA PRO A 78 -4.04 0.18 25.93
C PRO A 78 -4.07 1.61 25.40
N GLU A 79 -3.52 1.83 24.20
CA GLU A 79 -3.47 3.13 23.55
C GLU A 79 -4.46 3.21 22.38
N PRO A 80 -5.17 4.34 22.22
CA PRO A 80 -6.08 4.55 21.10
C PRO A 80 -5.33 4.41 19.75
N THR A 81 -5.72 3.39 18.99
CA THR A 81 -5.08 3.03 17.73
C THR A 81 -6.11 2.96 16.61
N VAL A 82 -5.79 3.55 15.46
CA VAL A 82 -6.58 3.50 14.25
C VAL A 82 -5.94 2.52 13.27
N HIS A 83 -6.78 1.68 12.69
CA HIS A 83 -6.37 0.69 11.71
C HIS A 83 -6.64 1.22 10.30
N VAL A 84 -5.60 1.27 9.49
CA VAL A 84 -5.63 1.84 8.14
C VAL A 84 -4.89 0.92 7.19
N ASP A 85 -5.58 0.35 6.22
CA ASP A 85 -4.95 -0.49 5.21
C ASP A 85 -4.16 0.36 4.20
N ALA A 86 -2.83 0.18 4.12
CA ALA A 86 -1.93 1.04 3.35
C ALA A 86 -2.01 0.78 1.84
N PHE A 87 -2.56 -0.36 1.43
CA PHE A 87 -2.95 -0.59 0.05
C PHE A 87 -4.15 0.27 -0.34
N LEU A 88 -5.10 0.43 0.58
CA LEU A 88 -6.33 1.20 0.35
C LEU A 88 -6.16 2.70 0.61
N TYR A 89 -5.30 3.12 1.53
CA TYR A 89 -5.17 4.53 1.88
C TYR A 89 -3.69 4.88 2.00
N ASP A 90 -3.19 5.60 0.99
CA ASP A 90 -1.87 6.22 1.07
C ASP A 90 -1.90 7.46 1.99
N GLU A 91 -0.72 8.01 2.27
CA GLU A 91 -0.58 9.14 3.19
C GLU A 91 -1.34 10.38 2.73
N ASP A 92 -1.34 10.66 1.42
CA ASP A 92 -2.04 11.81 0.83
C ASP A 92 -3.57 11.65 0.96
N PHE A 93 -4.08 10.43 0.80
CA PHE A 93 -5.50 10.13 1.01
C PHE A 93 -5.88 10.28 2.48
N ILE A 94 -5.02 9.84 3.40
CA ILE A 94 -5.24 10.02 4.84
C ILE A 94 -5.26 11.49 5.24
N ASP A 95 -4.36 12.30 4.68
CA ASP A 95 -4.37 13.74 4.89
C ASP A 95 -5.65 14.39 4.37
N SER A 96 -6.10 13.98 3.19
CA SER A 96 -7.38 14.42 2.62
C SER A 96 -8.58 14.05 3.52
N LEU A 97 -8.59 12.85 4.12
CA LEU A 97 -9.63 12.44 5.07
C LEU A 97 -9.58 13.26 6.36
N CYS A 98 -8.39 13.62 6.83
CA CYS A 98 -8.20 14.48 8.00
C CYS A 98 -8.72 15.90 7.74
N GLU A 99 -8.39 16.49 6.58
CA GLU A 99 -8.87 17.81 6.17
C GLU A 99 -10.40 17.85 6.03
N GLN A 100 -11.01 16.76 5.57
CA GLN A 100 -12.47 16.62 5.46
C GLN A 100 -13.16 16.34 6.81
N GLY A 101 -12.40 16.17 7.90
CA GLY A 101 -12.94 15.82 9.22
C GLY A 101 -13.53 14.41 9.31
N LYS A 102 -13.20 13.53 8.35
CA LYS A 102 -13.62 12.12 8.34
C LYS A 102 -12.68 11.23 9.16
N MET A 103 -11.48 11.73 9.44
CA MET A 103 -10.46 11.07 10.23
C MET A 103 -9.73 12.09 11.11
N SER A 104 -9.06 11.62 12.16
CA SER A 104 -8.15 12.43 12.96
C SER A 104 -6.87 11.67 13.21
N ARG A 105 -5.72 12.36 13.17
CA ARG A 105 -4.43 11.81 13.62
C ARG A 105 -4.23 11.91 15.13
N ASN A 106 -5.13 12.60 15.83
CA ASN A 106 -5.03 12.83 17.28
C ASN A 106 -6.36 12.49 17.97
N TYR A 107 -6.28 12.06 19.22
CA TYR A 107 -7.45 11.91 20.08
C TYR A 107 -7.38 12.88 21.26
N CYS A 108 -8.54 13.18 21.82
CA CYS A 108 -8.64 14.06 22.97
C CYS A 108 -8.37 13.27 24.26
N MET A 109 -7.42 13.73 25.09
CA MET A 109 -7.11 13.07 26.37
C MET A 109 -8.23 13.28 27.40
N VAL A 110 -8.98 14.37 27.27
CA VAL A 110 -10.16 14.71 28.07
C VAL A 110 -11.25 15.20 27.14
N CYS A 111 -12.23 14.35 26.81
CA CYS A 111 -13.24 14.59 25.76
C CYS A 111 -13.76 16.05 25.74
N GLY A 112 -13.69 16.69 24.57
CA GLY A 112 -14.07 18.08 24.36
C GLY A 112 -13.01 19.13 24.70
N SER A 113 -11.83 18.72 25.16
CA SER A 113 -10.69 19.63 25.38
C SER A 113 -9.80 19.76 24.14
N HIS A 114 -8.93 20.78 24.15
CA HIS A 114 -7.83 20.91 23.17
C HIS A 114 -6.57 20.14 23.58
N GLN A 115 -6.62 19.38 24.68
CA GLN A 115 -5.49 18.59 25.14
C GLN A 115 -5.51 17.26 24.40
N THR A 116 -4.75 17.18 23.30
CA THR A 116 -4.74 16.03 22.41
C THR A 116 -3.43 15.24 22.50
N ALA A 117 -3.50 13.97 22.13
CA ALA A 117 -2.36 13.08 21.96
C ALA A 117 -2.47 12.36 20.60
N PRO A 118 -1.35 11.96 19.98
CA PRO A 118 -1.37 11.25 18.70
C PRO A 118 -2.06 9.90 18.82
N LEU A 119 -2.82 9.52 17.81
CA LEU A 119 -3.32 8.16 17.63
C LEU A 119 -2.20 7.26 17.11
N GLY A 120 -2.15 6.01 17.58
CA GLY A 120 -1.39 4.98 16.91
C GLY A 120 -2.00 4.67 15.53
N PHE A 121 -1.18 4.48 14.50
CA PHE A 121 -1.65 4.01 13.19
C PHE A 121 -1.01 2.66 12.90
N ILE A 122 -1.84 1.66 12.63
CA ILE A 122 -1.39 0.32 12.25
C ILE A 122 -1.96 -0.02 10.88
N SER A 123 -1.07 -0.42 9.98
CA SER A 123 -1.48 -1.02 8.72
C SER A 123 -1.43 -2.53 8.74
N HIS A 124 -2.35 -3.14 8.00
CA HIS A 124 -2.53 -4.59 7.89
C HIS A 124 -2.16 -5.14 6.52
N SER A 125 -1.65 -4.30 5.62
CA SER A 125 -1.28 -4.66 4.27
C SER A 125 -0.05 -3.89 3.83
N PHE A 126 0.56 -4.36 2.73
CA PHE A 126 1.57 -3.59 2.03
C PHE A 126 0.92 -2.48 1.19
N SER A 127 1.50 -1.29 1.23
CA SER A 127 1.22 -0.23 0.25
C SER A 127 1.58 -0.65 -1.17
N LEU A 128 1.06 0.07 -2.17
CA LEU A 128 1.40 -0.17 -3.58
C LEU A 128 2.92 -0.08 -3.83
N MET A 129 3.59 0.88 -3.18
CA MET A 129 5.03 1.06 -3.29
C MET A 129 5.81 -0.11 -2.68
N GLU A 130 5.40 -0.59 -1.50
CA GLU A 130 6.02 -1.75 -0.87
C GLU A 130 5.82 -3.01 -1.69
N LEU A 131 4.64 -3.23 -2.28
CA LEU A 131 4.38 -4.34 -3.19
C LEU A 131 5.31 -4.28 -4.41
N LYS A 132 5.38 -3.12 -5.07
CA LYS A 132 6.26 -2.92 -6.24
C LYS A 132 7.72 -3.17 -5.87
N PHE A 133 8.16 -2.66 -4.72
CA PHE A 133 9.52 -2.86 -4.22
C PHE A 133 9.82 -4.33 -3.94
N ILE A 134 8.92 -5.04 -3.27
CA ILE A 134 9.08 -6.47 -2.95
C ILE A 134 9.25 -7.28 -4.25
N TYR A 135 8.37 -7.09 -5.24
CA TYR A 135 8.42 -7.86 -6.47
C TYR A 135 9.59 -7.51 -7.39
N HIS A 136 9.98 -6.24 -7.48
CA HIS A 136 11.06 -5.83 -8.37
C HIS A 136 12.47 -5.95 -7.77
N HIS A 137 12.60 -5.88 -6.44
CA HIS A 137 13.91 -5.71 -5.81
C HIS A 137 14.23 -6.72 -4.70
N VAL A 138 13.21 -7.30 -4.05
CA VAL A 138 13.43 -8.22 -2.93
C VAL A 138 13.32 -9.68 -3.36
N LEU A 139 12.25 -10.02 -4.06
CA LEU A 139 11.99 -11.38 -4.51
C LEU A 139 12.91 -11.75 -5.68
N PRO A 140 13.34 -13.03 -5.77
CA PRO A 140 14.07 -13.50 -6.95
C PRO A 140 13.11 -13.60 -8.15
N ASP A 141 13.67 -13.80 -9.35
CA ASP A 141 12.85 -14.13 -10.53
C ASP A 141 11.91 -15.31 -10.24
N LEU A 142 10.62 -15.09 -10.45
CA LEU A 142 9.55 -16.05 -10.17
C LEU A 142 9.13 -16.85 -11.40
N SER A 143 9.82 -16.69 -12.54
CA SER A 143 9.51 -17.40 -13.78
C SER A 143 9.40 -18.91 -13.56
N GLY A 144 8.24 -19.48 -13.91
CA GLY A 144 7.94 -20.91 -13.74
C GLY A 144 7.66 -21.36 -12.30
N LYS A 145 7.77 -20.46 -11.30
CA LYS A 145 7.56 -20.77 -9.88
C LYS A 145 6.13 -20.45 -9.44
N VAL A 146 5.71 -21.15 -8.40
CA VAL A 146 4.45 -20.88 -7.71
C VAL A 146 4.74 -20.05 -6.46
N LEU A 147 3.98 -18.97 -6.28
CA LEU A 147 4.01 -18.17 -5.05
C LEU A 147 2.76 -18.47 -4.22
N VAL A 148 2.94 -18.61 -2.91
CA VAL A 148 1.85 -18.84 -1.95
C VAL A 148 1.85 -17.70 -0.94
N ASP A 149 0.72 -17.02 -0.83
CA ASP A 149 0.46 -15.94 0.12
C ASP A 149 -0.44 -16.46 1.24
N VAL A 150 0.11 -16.55 2.45
CA VAL A 150 -0.57 -17.14 3.62
C VAL A 150 -1.12 -16.05 4.51
N GLY A 151 -2.43 -16.04 4.72
CA GLY A 151 -3.14 -14.91 5.32
C GLY A 151 -3.35 -13.79 4.29
N SER A 152 -3.83 -14.15 3.10
CA SER A 152 -3.86 -13.23 1.95
C SER A 152 -4.83 -12.05 2.13
N ARG A 153 -5.78 -12.13 3.08
CA ARG A 153 -6.66 -11.04 3.50
C ARG A 153 -7.37 -10.34 2.33
N LEU A 154 -6.97 -9.15 1.93
CA LEU A 154 -7.57 -8.45 0.77
C LEU A 154 -7.02 -8.91 -0.59
N GLY A 155 -6.02 -9.78 -0.62
CA GLY A 155 -5.39 -10.33 -1.83
C GLY A 155 -4.34 -9.42 -2.47
N THR A 156 -3.88 -8.37 -1.77
CA THR A 156 -3.03 -7.31 -2.35
C THR A 156 -1.70 -7.84 -2.87
N VAL A 157 -1.08 -8.79 -2.15
CA VAL A 157 0.13 -9.48 -2.58
C VAL A 157 -0.13 -10.29 -3.85
N LEU A 158 -1.27 -10.97 -3.97
CA LEU A 158 -1.62 -11.74 -5.15
C LEU A 158 -1.79 -10.84 -6.38
N TYR A 159 -2.44 -9.68 -6.23
CA TYR A 159 -2.63 -8.72 -7.32
C TYR A 159 -1.30 -8.10 -7.76
N GLY A 160 -0.47 -7.70 -6.80
CA GLY A 160 0.90 -7.23 -7.06
C GLY A 160 1.72 -8.30 -7.77
N GLY A 161 1.65 -9.55 -7.33
CA GLY A 161 2.37 -10.67 -7.95
C GLY A 161 1.91 -10.99 -9.36
N TYR A 162 0.62 -10.82 -9.65
CA TYR A 162 0.10 -11.00 -11.00
C TYR A 162 0.69 -9.96 -11.97
N LEU A 163 0.74 -8.70 -11.52
CA LEU A 163 1.14 -7.57 -12.35
C LEU A 163 2.65 -7.36 -12.45
N TYR A 164 3.39 -7.59 -11.37
CA TYR A 164 4.83 -7.30 -11.28
C TYR A 164 5.73 -8.54 -11.40
N SER A 165 5.17 -9.75 -11.53
CA SER A 165 5.98 -10.96 -11.60
C SER A 165 5.55 -11.90 -12.71
N SER A 166 6.47 -12.79 -13.09
CA SER A 166 6.28 -13.90 -14.02
C SER A 166 5.96 -15.23 -13.32
N ALA A 167 5.51 -15.20 -12.05
CA ALA A 167 5.10 -16.40 -11.32
C ALA A 167 4.08 -17.21 -12.13
N SER A 168 4.29 -18.51 -12.27
CA SER A 168 3.40 -19.36 -13.07
C SER A 168 2.00 -19.44 -12.47
N GLN A 169 1.90 -19.45 -11.14
CA GLN A 169 0.64 -19.41 -10.38
C GLN A 169 0.85 -18.66 -9.05
N LEU A 170 -0.22 -18.06 -8.54
CA LEU A 170 -0.29 -17.30 -7.30
C LEU A 170 -1.43 -17.88 -6.46
N PHE A 171 -1.13 -18.43 -5.28
CA PHE A 171 -2.13 -19.03 -4.40
C PHE A 171 -2.32 -18.20 -3.13
N GLY A 172 -3.55 -17.73 -2.90
CA GLY A 172 -3.95 -17.12 -1.63
C GLY A 172 -4.52 -18.15 -0.68
N VAL A 173 -4.06 -18.16 0.56
CA VAL A 173 -4.66 -18.95 1.65
C VAL A 173 -5.26 -17.96 2.64
N GLU A 174 -6.57 -17.98 2.78
CA GLU A 174 -7.30 -17.09 3.68
C GLU A 174 -8.40 -17.87 4.41
N LEU A 175 -8.52 -17.63 5.71
CA LEU A 175 -9.45 -18.35 6.59
C LEU A 175 -10.84 -17.69 6.57
N ASN A 176 -10.89 -16.36 6.47
CA ASN A 176 -12.14 -15.62 6.46
C ASN A 176 -12.81 -15.70 5.09
N GLY A 177 -13.97 -16.36 5.03
CA GLY A 177 -14.73 -16.54 3.80
C GLY A 177 -15.20 -15.24 3.14
N ASP A 178 -15.39 -14.14 3.90
CA ASP A 178 -15.76 -12.84 3.33
C ASP A 178 -14.58 -12.22 2.56
N PHE A 179 -13.37 -12.38 3.10
CA PHE A 179 -12.16 -11.96 2.40
C PHE A 179 -11.92 -12.79 1.15
N CYS A 180 -12.11 -14.10 1.21
CA CYS A 180 -12.02 -14.93 0.01
C CYS A 180 -13.06 -14.54 -1.05
N GLN A 181 -14.28 -14.15 -0.65
CA GLN A 181 -15.30 -13.63 -1.57
C GLN A 181 -14.91 -12.29 -2.21
N LEU A 182 -14.36 -11.37 -1.42
CA LEU A 182 -13.82 -10.10 -1.93
C LEU A 182 -12.67 -10.34 -2.91
N GLN A 183 -11.77 -11.26 -2.57
CA GLN A 183 -10.66 -11.64 -3.45
C GLN A 183 -11.17 -12.20 -4.78
N ASP A 184 -12.13 -13.13 -4.74
CA ASP A 184 -12.73 -13.74 -5.93
C ASP A 184 -13.45 -12.70 -6.81
N MET A 185 -14.14 -11.73 -6.21
CA MET A 185 -14.77 -10.61 -6.92
C MET A 185 -13.74 -9.80 -7.72
N ILE A 186 -12.64 -9.39 -7.08
CA ILE A 186 -11.57 -8.64 -7.74
C ILE A 186 -10.90 -9.49 -8.82
N ILE A 187 -10.53 -10.73 -8.51
CA ILE A 187 -9.88 -11.66 -9.46
C ILE A 187 -10.71 -11.81 -10.73
N LYS A 188 -12.03 -11.96 -10.60
CA LYS A 188 -12.94 -12.07 -11.74
C LYS A 188 -13.08 -10.74 -12.50
N LYS A 189 -13.24 -9.62 -11.78
CA LYS A 189 -13.39 -8.28 -12.39
C LYS A 189 -12.18 -7.91 -13.25
N TYR A 190 -10.97 -8.20 -12.79
CA TYR A 190 -9.72 -7.89 -13.47
C TYR A 190 -9.17 -9.04 -14.32
N GLN A 191 -9.92 -10.15 -14.42
CA GLN A 191 -9.58 -11.32 -15.24
C GLN A 191 -8.24 -11.99 -14.87
N PHE A 192 -7.91 -12.05 -13.57
CA PHE A 192 -6.68 -12.68 -13.07
C PHE A 192 -6.82 -14.19 -12.82
N THR A 193 -7.89 -14.81 -13.31
CA THR A 193 -8.29 -16.20 -13.02
C THR A 193 -7.37 -17.26 -13.63
N ASP A 194 -6.53 -16.88 -14.59
CA ASP A 194 -5.55 -17.76 -15.23
C ASP A 194 -4.35 -18.08 -14.32
N ARG A 195 -3.97 -17.16 -13.42
CA ARG A 195 -2.81 -17.31 -12.53
C ARG A 195 -3.14 -17.24 -11.04
N ILE A 196 -4.15 -16.48 -10.62
CA ILE A 196 -4.49 -16.35 -9.20
C ILE A 196 -5.55 -17.39 -8.81
N LYS A 197 -5.31 -18.07 -7.68
CA LYS A 197 -6.24 -19.04 -7.09
C LYS A 197 -6.34 -18.81 -5.58
N VAL A 198 -7.57 -18.75 -5.08
CA VAL A 198 -7.86 -18.67 -3.64
C VAL A 198 -8.72 -19.88 -3.28
N PRO A 199 -8.10 -21.04 -2.99
CA PRO A 199 -8.85 -22.22 -2.56
C PRO A 199 -9.50 -21.97 -1.20
N PHE A 200 -10.81 -22.18 -1.14
CA PHE A 200 -11.59 -22.24 0.08
C PHE A 200 -11.46 -23.61 0.76
#